data_AF-A0A8T0W944-F1
#
_entry.id   AF-A0A8T0W944-F1
#
_cell.length_a   1.000
_cell.length_b   1.000
_cell.length_c   1.000
_cell.angle_alpha   90.00
_cell.angle_beta   90.00
_cell.angle_gamma   90.00
#
_symmetry.space_group_name_H-M   'P 1'
#
loop_
_entity.id
_entity.type
_entity.pdbx_description
1 polymer ?
#
loop_
_entity_poly.entity_id
_entity_poly.type
_entity_poly.pdbx_seq_one_letter_code
_entity_poly.pdbx_strand_id
1 'polypeptide(L)' 'MILVAIVAALLEDYTAAVARAVERLLSAAAPRRILPRRVRFLVLHSLPFAAPPPPRPHAAAVLAG' A
#
# COMPACT_ATOMS: atom_id res chain seq x y z
N MET A 1 23.04 22.80 -21.58
CA MET A 1 21.58 22.92 -21.71
C MET A 1 20.99 21.97 -22.76
N ILE A 2 21.59 21.84 -23.96
CA ILE A 2 21.11 20.89 -24.98
C ILE A 2 21.04 19.42 -24.50
N LEU A 3 22.04 18.96 -23.74
CA LEU A 3 22.07 17.61 -23.17
C LEU A 3 20.89 17.36 -22.23
N VAL A 4 20.53 18.36 -21.42
CA VAL A 4 19.41 18.26 -20.47
C VAL A 4 18.10 18.15 -21.22
N ALA A 5 17.92 18.90 -22.31
CA ALA A 5 16.73 18.80 -23.16
C ALA A 5 16.60 17.42 -23.82
N ILE A 6 17.73 16.85 -24.28
CA ILE A 6 17.76 15.51 -24.85
C ILE A 6 17.41 14.45 -23.79
N VAL A 7 18.01 14.54 -22.61
CA VAL A 7 17.75 13.63 -21.49
C VAL A 7 16.30 13.73 -21.03
N ALA A 8 15.72 14.94 -20.96
CA ALA A 8 14.33 15.16 -20.59
C ALA A 8 13.36 14.55 -21.60
N ALA A 9 13.59 14.75 -22.90
CA ALA A 9 12.78 14.14 -23.95
C ALA A 9 12.82 12.60 -23.88
N LEU A 10 14.01 12.02 -23.68
CA LEU A 10 14.17 10.57 -23.46
C LEU A 10 13.45 10.08 -22.19
N LEU A 11 13.49 10.88 -21.12
CA LEU A 11 12.82 10.57 -19.85
C LEU A 11 11.29 10.60 -19.99
N GLU A 12 10.70 11.50 -20.76
CA GLU A 12 9.25 11.53 -20.99
C GLU A 12 8.77 10.23 -21.67
N ASP A 13 9.42 9.84 -22.76
CA ASP A 13 9.09 8.60 -23.47
C ASP A 13 9.34 7.35 -22.61
N TYR A 14 10.45 7.33 -21.87
CA TYR A 14 10.77 6.23 -20.96
C TYR A 14 9.77 6.14 -19.80
N THR A 15 9.40 7.28 -19.21
CA THR A 15 8.46 7.31 -18.08
C THR A 15 7.08 6.85 -18.52
N ALA A 16 6.64 7.18 -19.74
CA ALA A 16 5.37 6.66 -20.28
C ALA A 16 5.40 5.13 -20.46
N ALA A 17 6.52 4.58 -20.94
CA ALA A 17 6.70 3.14 -21.06
C ALA A 17 6.75 2.46 -19.67
N VAL A 18 7.47 3.03 -18.72
CA VAL A 18 7.56 2.56 -17.34
C VAL A 18 6.21 2.62 -16.65
N ALA A 19 5.46 3.72 -16.80
CA ALA A 19 4.12 3.86 -16.23
C ALA A 19 3.17 2.77 -16.73
N ARG A 20 3.18 2.47 -18.03
CA ARG A 20 2.38 1.37 -18.60
C ARG A 20 2.85 -0.01 -18.13
N ALA A 21 4.15 -0.22 -18.00
CA ALA A 21 4.71 -1.48 -17.48
C ALA A 21 4.32 -1.69 -16.01
N VAL A 22 4.42 -0.62 -15.21
CA VAL A 22 3.98 -0.55 -13.81
C VAL A 22 2.47 -0.77 -13.73
N GLU A 23 1.66 -0.11 -14.55
CA GLU A 23 0.21 -0.31 -14.58
C GLU A 23 -0.18 -1.74 -14.94
N ARG A 24 0.52 -2.38 -15.90
CA ARG A 24 0.32 -3.79 -16.23
C ARG A 24 0.73 -4.71 -15.09
N LEU A 25 1.85 -4.42 -14.43
CA LEU A 25 2.32 -5.17 -13.27
C LEU A 25 1.36 -5.02 -12.09
N LEU A 26 0.88 -3.79 -11.85
CA LEU A 26 -0.15 -3.50 -10.87
C LEU A 26 -1.43 -4.20 -11.24
N SER A 27 -1.90 -4.18 -12.49
CA SER A 27 -3.14 -4.83 -12.93
C SER A 27 -3.05 -6.36 -12.86
N ALA A 28 -1.89 -6.93 -13.18
CA ALA A 28 -1.63 -8.36 -13.00
C ALA A 28 -1.54 -8.75 -11.51
N ALA A 29 -1.01 -7.88 -10.66
CA ALA A 29 -0.97 -8.06 -9.20
C ALA A 29 -2.22 -7.53 -8.46
N ALA A 30 -3.10 -6.81 -9.17
CA ALA A 30 -4.18 -5.98 -8.62
C ALA A 30 -5.27 -6.78 -7.92
N PRO A 31 -5.64 -8.00 -8.35
CA PRO A 31 -6.64 -8.76 -7.62
C PRO A 31 -6.24 -9.02 -6.16
N ARG A 32 -4.93 -8.94 -5.82
CA ARG A 32 -4.41 -9.35 -4.50
C ARG A 32 -3.73 -8.23 -3.69
N ARG A 33 -3.22 -7.17 -4.30
CA ARG A 33 -2.29 -6.21 -3.64
C ARG A 33 -2.76 -4.76 -3.48
N ILE A 34 -3.79 -4.29 -4.18
CA ILE A 34 -4.11 -2.84 -4.18
C ILE A 34 -4.71 -2.35 -2.86
N LEU A 35 -5.31 -3.24 -2.05
CA LEU A 35 -5.50 -2.97 -0.63
C LEU A 35 -5.80 -4.28 0.11
N PRO A 36 -4.78 -5.06 0.54
CA PRO A 36 -5.09 -6.16 1.44
C PRO A 36 -5.74 -5.48 2.66
N ARG A 37 -6.94 -5.91 3.06
CA ARG A 37 -7.64 -5.39 4.25
C ARG A 37 -6.69 -5.16 5.44
N ARG A 38 -5.62 -5.95 5.51
CA ARG A 38 -4.49 -5.83 6.44
C ARG A 38 -3.78 -4.47 6.41
N VAL A 39 -3.42 -3.89 5.26
CA VAL A 39 -2.78 -2.55 5.21
C VAL A 39 -3.77 -1.46 5.58
N ARG A 40 -5.02 -1.54 5.11
CA ARG A 40 -6.07 -0.62 5.57
C ARG A 40 -6.30 -0.73 7.09
N PHE A 41 -6.24 -1.95 7.62
CA PHE A 41 -6.36 -2.22 9.05
C PHE A 41 -5.14 -1.72 9.82
N LEU A 42 -3.93 -1.89 9.29
CA LEU A 42 -2.68 -1.36 9.88
C LEU A 42 -2.70 0.17 9.91
N VAL A 43 -3.10 0.83 8.81
CA VAL A 43 -3.23 2.29 8.75
C VAL A 43 -4.31 2.78 9.72
N LEU A 44 -5.47 2.10 9.78
CA LEU A 44 -6.53 2.44 10.73
C LEU A 44 -6.13 2.18 12.19
N HIS A 45 -5.42 1.09 12.47
CA HIS A 45 -4.94 0.73 13.81
C HIS A 45 -3.84 1.67 14.31
N SER A 46 -3.02 2.19 13.40
CA SER A 46 -1.97 3.17 13.72
C SER A 46 -2.52 4.59 13.86
N LEU A 47 -3.81 4.84 13.58
CA LEU A 47 -4.43 6.11 13.93
C LEU A 47 -4.58 6.17 15.46
N PRO A 48 -4.12 7.23 16.13
CA PRO A 48 -4.20 7.38 17.58
C PRO A 48 -5.64 7.47 18.12
N PHE A 49 -6.65 7.46 17.23
CA PHE A 49 -8.08 7.46 17.55
C PHE A 49 -8.75 6.08 17.41
N ALA A 50 -8.04 5.04 16.95
CA ALA A 50 -8.58 3.70 16.95
C ALA A 50 -8.59 3.17 18.38
N ALA A 51 -9.77 3.19 19.01
CA ALA A 51 -9.99 2.58 20.31
C ALA A 51 -9.39 1.15 20.33
N PRO A 52 -8.69 0.76 21.41
CA PRO A 52 -8.10 -0.56 21.51
C PRO A 52 -9.16 -1.63 21.25
N PRO A 53 -8.87 -2.69 20.48
CA PRO A 53 -9.84 -3.73 20.20
C PRO A 53 -10.36 -4.29 21.53
N PRO A 54 -11.68 -4.51 21.67
CA PRO A 54 -12.25 -5.04 22.90
C PRO A 54 -11.54 -6.36 23.25
N PRO A 55 -11.22 -6.59 24.54
CA PRO A 55 -10.55 -7.80 24.97
C PRO A 55 -11.37 -9.00 24.48
N ARG A 56 -10.70 -9.91 23.77
CA ARG A 56 -11.31 -11.15 23.30
C ARG A 56 -11.89 -11.87 24.53
N PRO A 57 -13.16 -12.30 24.50
CA PRO A 57 -13.84 -12.90 25.67
C PRO A 57 -13.27 -14.28 26.10
N HIS A 58 -12.08 -14.66 25.63
CA HIS A 58 -11.42 -15.91 26.03
C HIS A 58 -10.19 -15.69 26.92
N ALA A 59 -9.70 -14.46 27.08
CA ALA A 59 -8.58 -14.16 27.98
C ALA A 59 -9.03 -13.83 29.41
N ALA A 60 -10.27 -13.36 29.60
CA ALA A 60 -10.80 -13.01 30.92
C ALA A 60 -11.19 -14.25 31.76
N ALA A 61 -11.40 -15.41 31.13
CA ALA A 61 -11.77 -16.65 31.82
C ALA A 61 -10.59 -17.31 32.58
N VAL A 62 -9.34 -16.88 32.33
CA VAL A 62 -8.14 -17.49 32.93
C VAL A 62 -7.70 -16.78 34.22
N LEU A 63 -8.27 -15.61 34.53
CA LEU A 63 -7.96 -14.84 35.75
C LEU A 63 -9.02 -14.98 36.86
N ALA A 64 -10.06 -15.79 36.63
CA ALA A 64 -11.14 -16.04 37.60
C ALA A 64 -11.23 -17.52 38.03
N GLY A 65 -10.10 -18.24 37.97
CA GLY A 65 -9.95 -19.60 38.49
C GLY A 65 -8.90 -19.65 39.59
#